data_AF-A0A528H6G5-F1
#
_entry.id   AF-A0A528H6G5-F1
#
_cell.length_a   1.000
_cell.length_b   1.000
_cell.length_c   1.000
_cell.angle_alpha   90.00
_cell.angle_beta   90.00
_cell.angle_gamma   90.00
#
_symmetry.space_group_name_H-M   'P 1'
#
loop_
_entity.id
_entity.type
_entity.pdbx_description
1 polymer ?
#
loop_
_entity_poly.entity_id
_entity_poly.type
_entity_poly.pdbx_seq_one_letter_code
_entity_poly.pdbx_strand_id
1 'polypeptide(L)'
;PVRGAKVIAWAKGFLDESVPLTTGKWAGVNGLSVANGMLRLGEGAGATTLADPKQFAGYRGDAANPEAVLLTRNGLHIEIVIDHSNQIGKTDPAGIADVMLESALTTIQDCEDSVAAVDAQDKVVVYRNWLGLMKGDLAEEITKGGRTFTRKLNPDRSYT
;
A
#
# COMPACT_ATOMS: atom_id res chain seq x y z
N PRO A 1 -5.31 -5.03 20.64
CA PRO A 1 -5.21 -3.60 21.03
C PRO A 1 -3.76 -3.12 21.26
N VAL A 2 -3.01 -3.66 22.25
CA VAL A 2 -1.65 -3.18 22.61
C VAL A 2 -0.63 -3.36 21.48
N ARG A 3 -0.63 -4.52 20.80
CA ARG A 3 0.24 -4.76 19.65
C ARG A 3 -0.08 -3.80 18.49
N GLY A 4 -1.36 -3.59 18.18
CA GLY A 4 -1.80 -2.69 17.11
C GLY A 4 -1.33 -1.26 17.32
N ALA A 5 -1.44 -0.74 18.54
CA ALA A 5 -0.93 0.58 18.89
C ALA A 5 0.59 0.71 18.65
N LYS A 6 1.38 -0.32 18.96
CA LYS A 6 2.82 -0.34 18.65
C LYS A 6 3.11 -0.35 17.15
N VAL A 7 2.31 -1.08 16.36
CA VAL A 7 2.43 -1.10 14.89
C VAL A 7 2.14 0.29 14.31
N ILE A 8 1.05 0.93 14.75
CA ILE A 8 0.67 2.29 14.30
C ILE A 8 1.78 3.29 14.67
N ALA A 9 2.26 3.25 15.91
CA ALA A 9 3.33 4.14 16.36
C ALA A 9 4.60 3.98 15.53
N TRP A 10 4.98 2.73 15.23
CA TRP A 10 6.13 2.47 14.36
C TRP A 10 5.91 2.96 12.93
N ALA A 11 4.75 2.69 12.34
CA ALA A 11 4.43 3.14 10.98
C ALA A 11 4.44 4.67 10.86
N LYS A 12 3.89 5.39 11.85
CA LYS A 12 3.95 6.85 11.89
C LYS A 12 5.38 7.38 12.10
N GLY A 13 6.19 6.70 12.91
CA GLY A 13 7.62 6.99 13.03
C GLY A 13 8.38 6.79 11.71
N PHE A 14 8.08 5.72 10.98
CA PHE A 14 8.63 5.49 9.64
C PHE A 14 8.23 6.61 8.65
N LEU A 15 6.99 7.09 8.71
CA LEU A 15 6.55 8.24 7.90
C LEU A 15 7.29 9.52 8.30
N ASP A 16 7.53 9.75 9.59
CA ASP A 16 8.32 10.89 10.07
C ASP A 16 9.76 10.89 9.53
N GLU A 17 10.35 9.70 9.33
CA GLU A 17 11.70 9.55 8.76
C GLU A 17 11.72 9.65 7.23
N SER A 18 10.70 9.10 6.56
CA SER A 18 10.67 8.93 5.10
C SER A 18 10.07 10.12 4.35
N VAL A 19 9.00 10.70 4.90
CA VAL A 19 8.17 11.77 4.32
C VAL A 19 7.85 12.80 5.42
N PRO A 20 8.88 13.46 5.98
CA PRO A 20 8.72 14.33 7.15
C PRO A 20 7.76 15.48 6.87
N LEU A 21 7.09 15.94 7.93
CA LEU A 21 6.23 17.13 7.88
C LEU A 21 7.07 18.39 8.08
N THR A 22 6.62 19.52 7.53
CA THR A 22 7.25 20.83 7.77
C THR A 22 7.25 21.17 9.26
N THR A 23 6.17 20.84 9.96
CA THR A 23 6.01 21.02 11.41
C THR A 23 5.26 19.83 12.01
N GLY A 24 5.61 19.47 13.24
CA GLY A 24 4.95 18.38 13.96
C GLY A 24 5.42 16.99 13.54
N LYS A 25 4.57 15.98 13.79
CA LYS A 25 4.82 14.56 13.57
C LYS A 25 3.58 13.89 13.02
N TRP A 26 3.74 12.83 12.24
CA TRP A 26 2.64 12.02 11.71
C TRP A 26 1.71 11.49 12.80
N ALA A 27 2.25 11.22 14.00
CA ALA A 27 1.48 10.85 15.19
C ALA A 27 0.37 11.86 15.55
N GLY A 28 0.57 13.14 15.26
CA GLY A 28 -0.39 14.22 15.55
C GLY A 28 -1.34 14.56 14.40
N VAL A 29 -1.23 13.90 13.24
CA VAL A 29 -2.12 14.13 12.10
C VAL A 29 -3.53 13.63 12.45
N ASN A 30 -4.52 14.47 12.20
CA ASN A 30 -5.94 14.21 12.47
C ASN A 30 -6.85 14.38 11.24
N GLY A 31 -6.27 14.51 10.05
CA GLY A 31 -6.99 14.57 8.78
C GLY A 31 -6.02 14.67 7.61
N LEU A 32 -6.45 14.31 6.41
CA LEU A 32 -5.68 14.49 5.19
C LEU A 32 -6.60 15.07 4.13
N SER A 33 -6.12 16.05 3.38
CA SER A 33 -6.84 16.61 2.23
C SER A 33 -5.85 17.10 1.17
N VAL A 34 -6.32 17.24 -0.06
CA VAL A 34 -5.56 17.78 -1.17
C VAL A 34 -6.21 19.08 -1.60
N ALA A 35 -5.44 20.17 -1.58
CA ALA A 35 -5.90 21.49 -1.98
C ALA A 35 -4.85 22.16 -2.86
N ASN A 36 -5.27 22.72 -3.99
CA ASN A 36 -4.40 23.38 -4.97
C ASN A 36 -3.20 22.50 -5.40
N GLY A 37 -3.42 21.19 -5.55
CA GLY A 37 -2.39 20.22 -5.93
C GLY A 37 -1.39 19.87 -4.83
N MET A 38 -1.63 20.30 -3.59
CA MET A 38 -0.76 20.03 -2.45
C MET A 38 -1.47 19.20 -1.39
N LEU A 39 -0.75 18.24 -0.80
CA LEU A 39 -1.22 17.51 0.37
C LEU A 39 -1.17 18.40 1.61
N ARG A 40 -2.31 18.49 2.30
CA ARG A 40 -2.47 19.11 3.62
C ARG A 40 -2.71 18.03 4.65
N LEU A 41 -2.01 18.12 5.77
CA LEU A 41 -2.11 17.19 6.88
C LEU A 41 -2.62 17.91 8.12
N GLY A 42 -3.75 17.44 8.63
CA GLY A 42 -4.47 18.00 9.76
C GLY A 42 -5.39 19.17 9.41
N GLU A 43 -6.18 19.58 10.40
CA GLU A 43 -7.21 20.63 10.27
C GLU A 43 -6.90 21.88 11.12
N GLY A 44 -7.44 23.02 10.70
CA GLY A 44 -7.37 24.28 11.45
C GLY A 44 -5.94 24.78 11.69
N ALA A 45 -5.69 25.32 12.89
CA ALA A 45 -4.40 25.91 13.28
C ALA A 45 -3.25 24.88 13.39
N GLY A 46 -3.57 23.57 13.40
CA GLY A 46 -2.60 22.48 13.43
C GLY A 46 -2.25 21.91 12.05
N ALA A 47 -2.84 22.44 10.97
CA ALA A 47 -2.59 21.96 9.62
C ALA A 47 -1.13 22.22 9.20
N THR A 48 -0.52 21.21 8.56
CA THR A 48 0.85 21.24 8.05
C THR A 48 0.92 20.64 6.65
N THR A 49 2.12 20.58 6.09
CA THR A 49 2.44 20.00 4.79
C THR A 49 3.64 19.06 4.91
N LEU A 50 3.95 18.32 3.84
CA LEU A 50 5.24 17.64 3.74
C LEU A 50 6.38 18.68 3.71
N ALA A 51 7.52 18.35 4.32
CA ALA A 51 8.71 19.17 4.29
C ALA A 51 9.25 19.33 2.87
N ASP A 52 9.15 18.28 2.05
CA ASP A 52 9.33 18.35 0.61
C ASP A 52 8.00 18.05 -0.10
N PRO A 53 7.34 19.07 -0.68
CA PRO A 53 6.07 18.89 -1.39
C PRO A 53 6.14 17.93 -2.58
N LYS A 54 7.33 17.71 -3.17
CA LYS A 54 7.51 16.79 -4.31
C LYS A 54 7.32 15.32 -3.92
N GLN A 55 7.29 15.02 -2.63
CA GLN A 55 7.02 13.68 -2.13
C GLN A 55 5.54 13.30 -2.22
N PHE A 56 4.63 14.25 -2.52
CA PHE A 56 3.25 13.94 -2.84
C PHE A 56 3.14 13.51 -4.31
N ALA A 57 2.68 12.29 -4.54
CA ALA A 57 2.64 11.66 -5.87
C ALA A 57 1.21 11.46 -6.41
N GLY A 58 0.18 11.71 -5.60
CA GLY A 58 -1.22 11.64 -6.02
C GLY A 58 -2.15 11.18 -4.91
N TYR A 59 -3.42 11.01 -5.22
CA TYR A 59 -4.43 10.53 -4.28
C TYR A 59 -5.53 9.70 -4.97
N ARG A 60 -6.40 9.07 -4.19
CA ARG A 60 -7.61 8.39 -4.70
C ARG A 60 -8.83 8.87 -3.93
N GLY A 61 -9.96 8.98 -4.62
CA GLY A 61 -11.23 9.42 -4.05
C GLY A 61 -11.39 10.94 -4.12
N ASP A 62 -12.13 11.50 -3.17
CA ASP A 62 -12.39 12.94 -3.10
C ASP A 62 -11.16 13.70 -2.56
N ALA A 63 -10.86 14.88 -3.09
CA ALA A 63 -9.69 15.64 -2.66
C ALA A 63 -9.82 16.15 -1.21
N ALA A 64 -11.02 16.51 -0.76
CA ALA A 64 -11.22 16.98 0.60
C ALA A 64 -11.22 15.83 1.61
N ASN A 65 -11.59 14.62 1.18
CA ASN A 65 -11.62 13.40 1.99
C ASN A 65 -11.07 12.19 1.19
N PRO A 66 -9.75 12.12 0.96
CA PRO A 66 -9.16 11.08 0.12
C PRO A 66 -9.28 9.72 0.79
N GLU A 67 -9.54 8.69 -0.03
CA GLU A 67 -9.49 7.29 0.40
C GLU A 67 -8.06 6.77 0.48
N ALA A 68 -7.15 7.39 -0.28
CA ALA A 68 -5.73 7.13 -0.19
C ALA A 68 -4.89 8.32 -0.64
N VAL A 69 -3.71 8.44 -0.04
CA VAL A 69 -2.68 9.41 -0.42
C VAL A 69 -1.44 8.63 -0.85
N LEU A 70 -0.95 8.90 -2.06
CA LEU A 70 0.27 8.32 -2.60
C LEU A 70 1.44 9.28 -2.39
N LEU A 71 2.49 8.77 -1.78
CA LEU A 71 3.74 9.47 -1.51
C LEU A 71 4.90 8.75 -2.20
N THR A 72 6.03 9.44 -2.33
CA THR A 72 7.27 8.88 -2.88
C THR A 72 8.50 9.31 -2.08
N ARG A 73 9.45 8.37 -1.94
CA ARG A 73 10.79 8.62 -1.40
C ARG A 73 11.78 7.68 -2.06
N ASN A 74 12.90 8.24 -2.54
CA ASN A 74 13.98 7.47 -3.17
C ASN A 74 13.51 6.56 -4.33
N GLY A 75 12.48 6.99 -5.06
CA GLY A 75 11.92 6.23 -6.19
C GLY A 75 10.97 5.10 -5.82
N LEU A 76 10.66 4.91 -4.53
CA LEU A 76 9.65 3.95 -4.05
C LEU A 76 8.42 4.67 -3.52
N HIS A 77 7.26 4.08 -3.76
CA HIS A 77 5.98 4.62 -3.32
C HIS A 77 5.53 4.12 -1.95
N ILE A 78 4.79 4.99 -1.26
CA ILE A 78 4.12 4.73 0.01
C ILE A 78 2.67 5.17 -0.15
N GLU A 79 1.70 4.26 0.01
CA GLU A 79 0.28 4.61 0.02
C GLU A 79 -0.25 4.61 1.46
N ILE A 80 -0.82 5.73 1.86
CA ILE A 80 -1.57 5.85 3.12
C ILE A 80 -3.03 5.58 2.80
N VAL A 81 -3.57 4.50 3.36
CA VAL A 81 -4.97 4.10 3.17
C VAL A 81 -5.82 4.73 4.26
N ILE A 82 -6.89 5.41 3.88
CA ILE A 82 -7.76 6.16 4.79
C ILE A 82 -9.17 5.56 4.72
N ASP A 83 -9.63 5.05 5.85
CA ASP A 83 -10.98 4.49 5.97
C ASP A 83 -11.44 4.54 7.43
N HIS A 84 -12.28 5.53 7.74
CA HIS A 84 -12.83 5.73 9.08
C HIS A 84 -13.82 4.63 9.51
N SER A 85 -14.33 3.82 8.57
CA SER A 85 -15.20 2.67 8.88
C SER A 85 -14.40 1.42 9.22
N ASN A 86 -13.12 1.38 8.83
CA ASN A 86 -12.22 0.26 9.09
C ASN A 86 -12.00 0.05 10.59
N GLN A 87 -11.83 -1.21 11.01
CA GLN A 87 -11.58 -1.56 12.40
C GLN A 87 -10.33 -0.89 13.00
N ILE A 88 -9.32 -0.59 12.18
CA ILE A 88 -8.08 0.13 12.57
C ILE A 88 -8.28 1.63 12.38
N GLY A 89 -8.72 2.05 11.19
CA GLY A 89 -8.87 3.47 10.85
C GLY A 89 -9.80 4.22 11.79
N LYS A 90 -10.87 3.59 12.31
CA LYS A 90 -11.75 4.19 13.33
C LYS A 90 -11.05 4.52 14.67
N THR A 91 -9.86 3.95 14.90
CA THR A 91 -9.06 4.20 16.11
C THR A 91 -7.93 5.21 15.87
N ASP A 92 -7.73 5.62 14.62
CA ASP A 92 -6.76 6.64 14.24
C ASP A 92 -7.48 8.00 14.04
N PRO A 93 -7.01 9.10 14.63
CA PRO A 93 -7.65 10.40 14.48
C PRO A 93 -7.82 10.87 13.02
N ALA A 94 -6.92 10.47 12.13
CA ALA A 94 -6.95 10.82 10.71
C ALA A 94 -7.58 9.73 9.83
N GLY A 95 -8.15 8.68 10.44
CA GLY A 95 -8.75 7.58 9.69
C GLY A 95 -7.75 6.65 9.00
N ILE A 96 -6.45 6.76 9.30
CA ILE A 96 -5.42 5.94 8.67
C ILE A 96 -5.64 4.47 9.05
N ALA A 97 -6.00 3.66 8.06
CA ALA A 97 -6.30 2.25 8.22
C ALA A 97 -5.08 1.36 7.94
N ASP A 98 -4.19 1.78 7.04
CA ASP A 98 -2.97 1.05 6.67
C ASP A 98 -1.92 1.94 6.00
N VAL A 99 -0.69 1.43 5.92
CA VAL A 99 0.41 2.01 5.14
C VAL A 99 0.97 0.93 4.22
N MET A 100 0.71 1.05 2.91
CA MET A 100 1.18 0.10 1.90
C MET A 100 2.50 0.57 1.30
N LEU A 101 3.51 -0.33 1.28
CA LEU A 101 4.83 -0.04 0.72
C LEU A 101 5.01 -0.73 -0.63
N GLU A 102 5.42 0.03 -1.63
CA GLU A 102 6.01 -0.54 -2.83
C GLU A 102 7.32 -1.24 -2.46
N SER A 103 7.50 -2.48 -2.93
CA SER A 103 8.57 -3.34 -2.42
C SER A 103 9.14 -4.29 -3.48
N ALA A 104 8.47 -5.41 -3.75
CA ALA A 104 8.94 -6.42 -4.71
C ALA A 104 8.82 -5.95 -6.16
N LEU A 105 9.62 -4.94 -6.55
CA LEU A 105 9.66 -4.31 -7.87
C LEU A 105 9.88 -5.34 -8.98
N THR A 106 10.66 -6.37 -8.67
CA THR A 106 10.94 -7.50 -9.56
C THR A 106 10.76 -8.79 -8.78
N THR A 107 10.27 -9.83 -9.47
CA THR A 107 10.24 -11.19 -8.94
C THR A 107 10.85 -12.12 -10.00
N ILE A 108 11.75 -12.99 -9.57
CA ILE A 108 12.26 -14.07 -10.41
C ILE A 108 11.31 -15.24 -10.25
N GLN A 109 10.63 -15.64 -11.34
CA GLN A 109 9.86 -16.87 -11.36
C GLN A 109 10.81 -18.02 -11.65
N ASP A 110 11.13 -18.78 -10.61
CA ASP A 110 12.19 -19.77 -10.67
C ASP A 110 11.71 -21.11 -11.27
N CYS A 111 12.58 -21.70 -12.08
CA CYS A 111 12.39 -22.97 -12.77
C CYS A 111 13.57 -23.93 -12.53
N GLU A 112 14.47 -23.58 -11.61
CA GLU A 112 15.75 -24.23 -11.35
C GLU A 112 15.77 -24.78 -9.93
N ASP A 113 16.40 -24.08 -8.99
CA ASP A 113 16.82 -24.65 -7.70
C ASP A 113 15.70 -24.70 -6.65
N SER A 114 14.60 -23.96 -6.84
CA SER A 114 13.46 -23.99 -5.91
C SER A 114 12.34 -24.98 -6.29
N VAL A 115 12.51 -25.76 -7.36
CA VAL A 115 11.50 -26.71 -7.85
C VAL A 115 12.07 -28.10 -8.13
N ALA A 116 11.23 -29.12 -8.01
CA ALA A 116 11.52 -30.46 -8.52
C ALA A 116 10.75 -30.65 -9.83
N ALA A 117 11.46 -30.66 -10.97
CA ALA A 117 10.87 -30.92 -12.28
C ALA A 117 11.77 -31.84 -13.11
N VAL A 118 11.50 -33.14 -13.06
CA VAL A 118 12.44 -34.18 -13.51
C VAL A 118 12.02 -34.90 -14.79
N ASP A 119 10.78 -34.69 -15.24
CA ASP A 119 10.26 -35.25 -16.48
C ASP A 119 9.42 -34.24 -17.29
N ALA A 120 8.89 -34.68 -18.43
CA ALA A 120 8.13 -33.82 -19.32
C ALA A 120 6.85 -33.29 -18.67
N GLN A 121 6.19 -34.08 -17.83
CA GLN A 121 4.95 -33.73 -17.16
C GLN A 121 5.20 -32.57 -16.18
N ASP A 122 6.28 -32.64 -15.40
CA ASP A 122 6.68 -31.57 -14.51
C ASP A 122 7.02 -30.28 -15.28
N LYS A 123 7.82 -30.40 -16.35
CA LYS A 123 8.20 -29.24 -17.18
C LYS A 123 6.98 -28.55 -17.78
N VAL A 124 5.97 -29.32 -18.21
CA VAL A 124 4.71 -28.77 -18.71
C VAL A 124 3.96 -27.98 -17.63
N VAL A 125 3.99 -28.40 -16.36
CA VAL A 125 3.40 -27.63 -15.25
C VAL A 125 4.12 -26.29 -15.09
N VAL A 126 5.46 -26.31 -15.03
CA VAL A 126 6.29 -25.10 -14.95
C VAL A 126 5.98 -24.14 -16.10
N TYR A 127 6.00 -24.63 -17.34
CA TYR A 127 5.74 -23.81 -18.52
C TYR A 127 4.31 -23.28 -18.58
N ARG A 128 3.31 -24.04 -18.14
CA ARG A 128 1.92 -23.58 -18.10
C ARG A 128 1.74 -22.44 -17.10
N ASN A 129 2.36 -22.53 -15.92
CA ASN A 129 2.30 -21.47 -14.92
C ASN A 129 2.98 -20.20 -15.44
N TRP A 130 4.17 -20.34 -16.04
CA TRP A 130 4.86 -19.21 -16.68
C TRP A 130 4.05 -18.58 -17.80
N LEU A 131 3.43 -19.39 -18.67
CA LEU A 131 2.57 -18.90 -19.74
C LEU A 131 1.37 -18.10 -19.20
N GLY A 132 0.74 -18.57 -18.13
CA GLY A 132 -0.37 -17.86 -17.50
C GLY A 132 0.05 -16.48 -16.95
N LEU A 133 1.25 -16.38 -16.38
CA LEU A 133 1.81 -15.08 -15.96
C LEU A 133 2.01 -14.15 -17.16
N MET A 134 2.60 -14.66 -18.25
CA MET A 134 2.86 -13.85 -19.45
C MET A 134 1.59 -13.41 -20.18
N LYS A 135 0.52 -14.19 -20.10
CA LYS A 135 -0.80 -13.84 -20.64
C LYS A 135 -1.62 -12.96 -19.70
N GLY A 136 -1.23 -12.84 -18.43
CA GLY A 136 -2.00 -12.14 -17.41
C GLY A 136 -3.25 -12.89 -16.92
N ASP A 137 -3.41 -14.18 -17.27
CA ASP A 137 -4.61 -14.97 -17.00
C ASP A 137 -4.42 -16.10 -15.96
N LEU A 138 -3.24 -16.17 -15.32
CA LEU A 138 -3.00 -17.12 -14.23
C LEU A 138 -3.97 -16.86 -13.07
N ALA A 139 -4.69 -17.92 -12.67
CA ALA A 139 -5.60 -17.90 -11.54
C ALA A 139 -5.64 -19.25 -10.82
N GLU A 140 -6.00 -19.22 -9.54
CA GLU A 140 -6.11 -20.42 -8.69
C GLU A 140 -7.27 -20.27 -7.69
N GLU A 141 -8.04 -21.34 -7.48
CA GLU A 141 -9.04 -21.39 -6.41
C GLU A 141 -8.39 -21.81 -5.09
N ILE A 142 -8.58 -20.98 -4.05
CA ILE A 142 -7.96 -21.19 -2.74
C ILE A 142 -9.06 -21.31 -1.70
N THR A 143 -9.00 -22.37 -0.90
CA THR A 143 -9.87 -22.57 0.26
C THR A 143 -9.11 -22.26 1.55
N LYS A 144 -9.54 -21.24 2.29
CA LYS A 144 -8.93 -20.86 3.57
C LYS A 144 -10.01 -20.45 4.58
N GLY A 145 -9.96 -21.03 5.78
CA GLY A 145 -10.92 -20.71 6.85
C GLY A 145 -12.38 -21.02 6.48
N GLY A 146 -12.61 -22.08 5.70
CA GLY A 146 -13.95 -22.48 5.25
C GLY A 146 -14.54 -21.62 4.13
N ARG A 147 -13.76 -20.69 3.54
CA ARG A 147 -14.17 -19.89 2.39
C ARG A 147 -13.29 -20.21 1.18
N THR A 148 -13.92 -20.34 0.02
CA THR A 148 -13.24 -20.51 -1.26
C THR A 148 -13.30 -19.20 -2.03
N PHE A 149 -12.17 -18.78 -2.61
CA PHE A 149 -12.08 -17.61 -3.48
C PHE A 149 -11.03 -17.83 -4.57
N THR A 150 -11.19 -17.14 -5.70
CA THR A 150 -10.23 -17.18 -6.80
C THR A 150 -9.16 -16.10 -6.62
N ARG A 151 -7.89 -16.49 -6.55
CA ARG A 151 -6.75 -15.58 -6.61
C ARG A 151 -6.33 -15.38 -8.06
N LYS A 152 -6.04 -14.14 -8.44
CA LYS A 152 -5.58 -13.74 -9.77
C LYS A 152 -4.55 -12.60 -9.65
N LEU A 153 -3.90 -12.26 -10.77
CA LEU A 153 -3.00 -11.10 -10.84
C LEU A 153 -3.74 -9.80 -10.54
N ASN A 154 -3.10 -8.93 -9.75
CA ASN A 154 -3.64 -7.59 -9.46
C ASN A 154 -3.52 -6.70 -10.70
N PRO A 155 -4.49 -5.80 -10.96
CA PRO A 155 -4.33 -4.76 -11.97
C PRO A 155 -3.34 -3.70 -11.50
N ASP A 156 -2.94 -2.84 -12.43
CA ASP A 156 -2.25 -1.58 -12.10
C ASP A 156 -3.13 -0.72 -11.18
N ARG A 157 -2.47 0.07 -10.33
CA ARG A 157 -3.14 1.02 -9.42
C ARG A 157 -3.28 2.37 -10.12
N SER A 158 -4.43 3.03 -9.95
CA SER A 158 -4.73 4.34 -10.54
C SER A 158 -4.95 5.40 -9.46
N TYR A 159 -4.45 6.60 -9.73
CA TYR A 159 -4.50 7.77 -8.83
C TYR A 159 -4.79 9.04 -9.65
N THR A 160 -5.23 10.09 -8.96
CA THR A 160 -5.38 11.47 -9.45
C THR A 160 -4.20 12.32 -9.01
#